data_AF-A0A4D9DMK6-F1
#
_entry.id   AF-A0A4D9DMK6-F1
#
_cell.length_a   1.000
_cell.length_b   1.000
_cell.length_c   1.000
_cell.angle_alpha   90.00
_cell.angle_beta   90.00
_cell.angle_gamma   90.00
#
_symmetry.space_group_name_H-M   'P 1'
#
loop_
_entity.id
_entity.type
_entity.pdbx_description
1 polymer ?
#
loop_
_entity_poly.entity_id
_entity_poly.type
_entity_poly.pdbx_seq_one_letter_code
_entity_poly.pdbx_strand_id
1 'polypeptide(L)'
;MIRPLSLPQGVLILLRDALLHIATLLSFREPLTIANLLRHRDRLQGLDEASYDLRACLKRAVEEFSKEPPAVQANARLSIQCAGRALEFLSGQGDCEISVYLLHHRVWYSAEARTAELYLARLAVHPEPLSVDELLRVRRRLQAWGALTEELRGCLDFAVQKFAEEPLCVQDDARMVVDCAGRALSFSAGAGGNQINVYDDRDGRVHYRIRASGLWAHTARFLNGNQPHHALNVGPRW
;
A
#
# COMPACT_ATOMS: atom_id res chain seq x y z
N MET A 1 43.13 45.71 7.96
CA MET A 1 42.37 44.98 9.01
C MET A 1 40.90 45.33 8.86
N ILE A 2 40.08 44.41 8.33
CA ILE A 2 38.64 44.63 8.17
C ILE A 2 37.98 44.28 9.51
N ARG A 3 37.38 45.27 10.18
CA ARG A 3 36.60 45.06 11.40
C ARG A 3 35.33 44.26 11.04
N PRO A 4 34.99 43.20 11.78
CA PRO A 4 33.71 42.52 11.56
C PRO A 4 32.57 43.48 11.88
N LEU A 5 31.56 43.53 11.01
CA LEU A 5 30.34 44.27 11.29
C LEU A 5 29.66 43.67 12.52
N SER A 6 29.67 44.40 13.63
CA SER A 6 28.87 44.09 14.80
C SER A 6 27.42 44.47 14.52
N LEU A 7 26.55 43.48 14.33
CA LEU A 7 25.12 43.71 14.21
C LEU A 7 24.58 44.26 15.55
N PRO A 8 23.64 45.22 15.53
CA PRO A 8 22.97 45.69 16.73
C PRO A 8 22.30 44.55 17.50
N GLN A 9 22.33 44.59 18.83
CA GLN A 9 21.76 43.55 19.70
C GLN A 9 20.31 43.16 19.34
N GLY A 10 19.49 44.14 18.97
CA GLY A 10 18.09 43.91 18.55
C GLY A 10 17.96 43.12 17.25
N VAL A 11 18.90 43.28 16.30
CA VAL A 11 18.93 42.51 15.05
C VAL A 11 19.34 41.06 15.30
N LEU A 12 20.27 40.84 16.24
CA LEU A 12 20.67 39.50 16.66
C LEU A 12 19.54 38.73 17.36
N ILE A 13 18.72 39.42 18.17
CA ILE A 13 17.54 38.83 18.82
C ILE A 13 16.50 38.45 17.78
N LEU A 14 16.19 39.34 16.84
CA LEU A 14 15.22 39.06 15.75
C LEU A 14 15.69 37.90 14.85
N LEU A 15 16.97 37.85 14.50
CA LEU A 15 17.52 36.72 13.72
C LEU A 15 17.47 35.41 14.51
N ARG A 16 17.77 35.44 15.81
CA ARG A 16 17.65 34.27 16.69
C ARG A 16 16.21 33.78 16.77
N ASP A 17 15.25 34.67 16.99
CA ASP A 17 13.84 34.33 17.11
C ASP A 17 13.27 33.86 15.77
N ALA A 18 13.67 34.46 14.65
CA ALA A 18 13.34 33.99 13.32
C ALA A 18 13.95 32.61 13.03
N LEU A 19 15.20 32.35 13.43
CA LEU A 19 15.83 31.04 13.29
C LEU A 19 15.20 29.98 14.20
N LEU A 20 14.78 30.35 15.41
CA LEU A 20 14.01 29.47 16.30
C LEU A 20 12.63 29.19 15.73
N HIS A 21 11.95 30.20 15.17
CA HIS A 21 10.66 30.02 14.52
C HIS A 21 10.78 29.18 13.24
N ILE A 22 11.80 29.43 12.42
CA ILE A 22 12.16 28.62 11.27
C ILE A 22 12.54 27.21 11.72
N ALA A 23 13.28 27.02 12.82
CA ALA A 23 13.59 25.70 13.36
C ALA A 23 12.36 24.97 13.92
N THR A 24 11.34 25.70 14.40
CA THR A 24 10.03 25.11 14.75
C THR A 24 9.18 24.80 13.51
N LEU A 25 9.37 25.53 12.41
CA LEU A 25 8.71 25.30 11.11
C LEU A 25 9.42 24.23 10.27
N LEU A 26 10.73 24.08 10.46
CA LEU A 26 11.53 22.92 10.09
C LEU A 26 11.13 21.82 11.06
N SER A 27 9.94 21.27 10.85
CA SER A 27 9.43 20.07 11.50
C SER A 27 10.59 19.11 11.71
N PHE A 28 11.09 19.00 12.95
CA PHE A 28 12.02 17.96 13.33
C PHE A 28 11.21 16.66 13.21
N ARG A 29 11.17 16.13 11.99
CA ARG A 29 10.56 14.83 11.73
C ARG A 29 11.52 13.84 12.31
N GLU A 30 11.09 13.17 13.37
CA GLU A 30 11.91 12.16 13.98
C GLU A 30 12.17 11.06 12.93
N PRO A 31 13.37 10.46 12.88
CA PRO A 31 13.62 9.41 11.92
C PRO A 31 12.55 8.31 12.04
N LEU A 32 11.96 7.91 10.93
CA LEU A 32 10.97 6.83 10.91
C LEU A 32 11.70 5.50 11.02
N THR A 33 11.79 5.02 12.26
CA THR A 33 12.30 3.69 12.58
C THR A 33 11.35 3.02 13.57
N ILE A 34 11.29 1.69 13.55
CA ILE A 34 10.53 0.93 14.54
C ILE A 34 10.98 1.28 15.98
N ALA A 35 12.29 1.46 16.20
CA ALA A 35 12.82 1.85 17.50
C ALA A 35 12.30 3.21 17.98
N ASN A 36 12.16 4.19 17.09
CA ASN A 36 11.65 5.51 17.43
C ASN A 36 10.15 5.45 17.76
N LEU A 37 9.37 4.72 16.96
CA LEU A 37 7.95 4.49 17.24
C LEU A 37 7.73 3.80 18.60
N LEU A 38 8.53 2.76 18.91
CA LEU A 38 8.49 2.06 20.20
C LEU A 38 8.88 2.99 21.35
N ARG A 39 9.92 3.79 21.19
CA ARG A 39 10.37 4.77 22.19
C ARG A 39 9.26 5.76 22.55
N HIS A 40 8.54 6.28 21.54
CA HIS A 40 7.40 7.16 21.78
C HIS A 40 6.26 6.45 22.48
N ARG A 41 5.94 5.22 22.07
CA ARG A 41 4.91 4.40 22.74
C ARG A 41 5.24 4.18 24.21
N ASP A 42 6.49 3.86 24.53
CA ASP A 42 6.90 3.48 25.88
C ASP A 42 6.99 4.69 26.82
N ARG A 43 7.27 5.88 26.29
CA ARG A 43 7.18 7.15 27.05
C ARG A 43 5.75 7.49 27.51
N LEU A 44 4.73 6.87 26.92
CA LEU A 44 3.33 7.09 27.28
C LEU A 44 2.83 6.10 28.34
N GLN A 45 3.68 5.20 28.85
CA GLN A 45 3.28 4.27 29.92
C GLN A 45 3.05 5.04 31.23
N GLY A 46 1.89 4.82 31.87
CA GLY A 46 1.54 5.43 33.16
C GLY A 46 0.96 6.85 33.09
N LEU A 47 0.62 7.34 31.89
CA LEU A 47 -0.05 8.64 31.69
C LEU A 47 -1.57 8.48 31.51
N ASP A 48 -2.28 9.61 31.47
CA ASP A 48 -3.75 9.78 31.41
C ASP A 48 -4.48 9.09 30.23
N GLU A 49 -5.82 9.18 30.18
CA GLU A 49 -6.64 8.57 29.11
C GLU A 49 -6.30 9.07 27.70
N ALA A 50 -5.93 10.35 27.53
CA ALA A 50 -5.47 10.88 26.23
C ALA A 50 -4.19 10.18 25.74
N SER A 51 -3.39 9.66 26.67
CA SER A 51 -2.21 8.86 26.37
C SER A 51 -2.56 7.43 25.92
N TYR A 52 -3.75 6.91 26.22
CA TYR A 52 -4.20 5.59 25.78
C TYR A 52 -4.43 5.54 24.26
N ASP A 53 -5.17 6.50 23.71
CA ASP A 53 -5.49 6.56 22.28
C ASP A 53 -4.23 6.74 21.43
N LEU A 54 -3.35 7.66 21.83
CA LEU A 54 -2.08 7.86 21.14
C LEU A 54 -1.19 6.61 21.23
N ARG A 55 -1.18 5.91 22.37
CA ARG A 55 -0.46 4.64 22.53
C ARG A 55 -1.02 3.54 21.63
N ALA A 56 -2.35 3.46 21.50
CA ALA A 56 -3.00 2.52 20.57
C ALA A 56 -2.62 2.82 19.12
N CYS A 57 -2.56 4.11 18.74
CA CYS A 57 -2.11 4.53 17.42
C CYS A 57 -0.64 4.19 17.17
N LEU A 58 0.26 4.47 18.12
CA LEU A 58 1.67 4.10 18.01
C LEU A 58 1.87 2.58 17.93
N LYS A 59 1.09 1.80 18.70
CA LYS A 59 1.09 0.34 18.61
C LYS A 59 0.69 -0.13 17.21
N ARG A 60 -0.39 0.39 16.65
CA ARG A 60 -0.82 0.09 15.28
C ARG A 60 0.23 0.50 14.25
N ALA A 61 0.83 1.68 14.41
CA ALA A 61 1.88 2.17 13.53
C ALA A 61 3.06 1.20 13.46
N VAL A 62 3.53 0.70 14.62
CA VAL A 62 4.60 -0.32 14.69
C VAL A 62 4.17 -1.61 14.00
N GLU A 63 2.99 -2.13 14.34
CA GLU A 63 2.49 -3.40 13.81
C GLU A 63 2.37 -3.41 12.30
N GLU A 64 1.80 -2.37 11.68
CA GLU A 64 1.61 -2.34 10.23
C GLU A 64 2.88 -1.90 9.50
N PHE A 65 3.60 -0.88 10.00
CA PHE A 65 4.82 -0.42 9.34
C PHE A 65 5.90 -1.50 9.30
N SER A 66 5.97 -2.39 10.29
CA SER A 66 6.89 -3.54 10.27
C SER A 66 6.60 -4.55 9.17
N LYS A 67 5.37 -4.58 8.64
CA LYS A 67 4.95 -5.46 7.53
C LYS A 67 5.12 -4.80 6.16
N GLU A 68 5.28 -3.48 6.11
CA GLU A 68 5.51 -2.77 4.86
C GLU A 68 6.83 -3.24 4.21
N PRO A 69 6.93 -3.28 2.87
CA PRO A 69 8.15 -3.68 2.18
C PRO A 69 9.37 -2.83 2.56
N PRO A 70 10.61 -3.36 2.48
CA PRO A 70 11.82 -2.59 2.79
C PRO A 70 11.95 -1.28 2.01
N ALA A 71 11.52 -1.27 0.74
CA ALA A 71 11.52 -0.06 -0.10
C ALA A 71 10.63 1.05 0.49
N VAL A 72 9.48 0.69 1.06
CA VAL A 72 8.58 1.62 1.75
C VAL A 72 9.17 2.06 3.07
N GLN A 73 9.69 1.14 3.88
CA GLN A 73 10.29 1.49 5.17
C GLN A 73 11.47 2.47 5.02
N ALA A 74 12.21 2.38 3.91
CA ALA A 74 13.32 3.27 3.59
C ALA A 74 12.90 4.61 2.97
N ASN A 75 11.64 4.78 2.55
CA ASN A 75 11.17 5.98 1.86
C ASN A 75 9.70 6.30 2.19
N ALA A 76 9.42 6.58 3.47
CA ALA A 76 8.07 6.87 3.96
C ALA A 76 8.02 8.06 4.91
N ARG A 77 6.91 8.80 4.83
CA ARG A 77 6.50 9.80 5.82
C ARG A 77 5.32 9.23 6.58
N LEU A 78 5.46 9.06 7.88
CA LEU A 78 4.40 8.56 8.75
C LEU A 78 3.86 9.70 9.62
N SER A 79 2.56 9.94 9.54
CA SER A 79 1.84 10.87 10.40
C SER A 79 0.90 10.12 11.32
N ILE A 80 0.91 10.45 12.62
CA ILE A 80 -0.02 9.91 13.61
C ILE A 80 -0.87 11.06 14.13
N GLN A 81 -2.19 10.98 13.95
CA GLN A 81 -3.16 11.98 14.38
C GLN A 81 -4.18 11.34 15.32
N CYS A 82 -3.86 11.36 16.63
CA CYS A 82 -4.69 10.74 17.66
C CYS A 82 -4.69 11.60 18.94
N ALA A 83 -5.83 11.62 19.65
CA ALA A 83 -6.01 12.41 20.88
C ALA A 83 -5.65 13.90 20.75
N GLY A 84 -5.95 14.52 19.60
CA GLY A 84 -5.61 15.92 19.33
C GLY A 84 -4.10 16.21 19.19
N ARG A 85 -3.27 15.17 19.13
CA ARG A 85 -1.81 15.27 18.94
C ARG A 85 -1.42 14.76 17.57
N ALA A 86 -0.44 15.43 16.97
CA ALA A 86 0.17 15.05 15.71
C ALA A 86 1.64 14.67 15.94
N LEU A 87 2.03 13.46 15.54
CA LEU A 87 3.43 13.04 15.47
C LEU A 87 3.80 12.82 14.00
N GLU A 88 4.98 13.29 13.61
CA GLU A 88 5.51 13.06 12.26
C GLU A 88 6.87 12.38 12.31
N PHE A 89 7.00 11.37 11.47
CA PHE A 89 8.22 10.62 11.27
C PHE A 89 8.59 10.59 9.79
N LEU A 90 9.88 10.57 9.48
CA LEU A 90 10.38 10.54 8.09
C LEU A 90 11.53 9.56 7.90
N SER A 91 11.47 8.78 6.84
CA SER A 91 12.55 7.96 6.30
C SER A 91 12.70 8.27 4.81
N GLY A 92 13.94 8.42 4.33
CA GLY A 92 14.22 8.79 2.95
C GLY A 92 13.58 10.12 2.55
N GLN A 93 12.98 10.16 1.36
CA GLN A 93 12.29 11.33 0.81
C GLN A 93 10.83 11.45 1.26
N GLY A 94 10.24 10.36 1.75
CA GLY A 94 8.84 10.31 2.16
C GLY A 94 7.86 10.11 1.00
N ASP A 95 8.26 9.39 -0.05
CA ASP A 95 7.40 9.15 -1.24
C ASP A 95 6.28 8.13 -0.98
N CYS A 96 6.29 7.42 0.14
CA CYS A 96 5.13 6.73 0.67
C CYS A 96 4.56 7.52 1.86
N GLU A 97 3.34 8.04 1.72
CA GLU A 97 2.65 8.72 2.82
C GLU A 97 1.83 7.72 3.62
N ILE A 98 2.07 7.69 4.92
CA ILE A 98 1.42 6.79 5.87
C ILE A 98 0.69 7.65 6.90
N SER A 99 -0.56 7.33 7.15
CA SER A 99 -1.42 8.02 8.10
C SER A 99 -2.01 7.02 9.08
N VAL A 100 -1.82 7.29 10.38
CA VAL A 100 -2.44 6.54 11.46
C VAL A 100 -3.33 7.47 12.25
N TYR A 101 -4.62 7.17 12.35
CA TYR A 101 -5.58 8.06 12.97
C TYR A 101 -6.70 7.30 13.67
N LEU A 102 -7.35 7.96 14.63
CA LEU A 102 -8.49 7.42 15.35
C LEU A 102 -9.79 7.93 14.71
N LEU A 103 -10.66 7.03 14.28
CA LEU A 103 -11.99 7.35 13.75
C LEU A 103 -13.00 6.35 14.30
N HIS A 104 -14.08 6.83 14.93
CA HIS A 104 -15.11 6.02 15.59
C HIS A 104 -14.53 4.96 16.56
N HIS A 105 -13.61 5.38 17.44
CA HIS A 105 -12.90 4.52 18.40
C HIS A 105 -12.09 3.38 17.79
N ARG A 106 -11.83 3.42 16.47
CA ARG A 106 -10.99 2.47 15.77
C ARG A 106 -9.76 3.17 15.22
N VAL A 107 -8.60 2.56 15.42
CA VAL A 107 -7.35 3.02 14.82
C VAL A 107 -7.29 2.53 13.37
N TRP A 108 -7.09 3.48 12.46
CA TRP A 108 -6.92 3.26 11.04
C TRP A 108 -5.46 3.42 10.67
N TYR A 109 -5.03 2.61 9.70
CA TYR A 109 -3.73 2.71 9.05
C TYR A 109 -3.99 2.81 7.55
N SER A 110 -3.54 3.89 6.95
CA SER A 110 -3.63 4.11 5.51
C SER A 110 -2.24 4.44 4.99
N ALA A 111 -1.90 3.91 3.84
CA ALA A 111 -0.64 4.20 3.21
C ALA A 111 -0.83 4.37 1.69
N GLU A 112 -0.20 5.38 1.14
CA GLU A 112 -0.34 5.81 -0.24
C GLU A 112 1.06 6.01 -0.86
N ALA A 113 1.34 5.25 -1.90
CA ALA A 113 2.59 5.35 -2.64
C ALA A 113 2.48 6.41 -3.74
N ARG A 114 3.50 7.27 -3.87
CA ARG A 114 3.56 8.32 -4.89
C ARG A 114 4.35 7.94 -6.15
N THR A 115 5.02 6.79 -6.11
CA THR A 115 5.78 6.25 -7.25
C THR A 115 5.31 4.84 -7.59
N ALA A 116 5.51 4.45 -8.84
CA ALA A 116 5.15 3.11 -9.31
C ALA A 116 5.95 2.02 -8.59
N GLU A 117 7.22 2.25 -8.30
CA GLU A 117 8.10 1.29 -7.64
C GLU A 117 7.60 0.95 -6.23
N LEU A 118 7.27 1.99 -5.44
CA LEU A 118 6.73 1.81 -4.09
C LEU A 118 5.36 1.16 -4.13
N TYR A 119 4.51 1.58 -5.07
CA TYR A 119 3.19 1.00 -5.24
C TYR A 119 3.25 -0.50 -5.57
N LEU A 120 4.08 -0.89 -6.54
CA LEU A 120 4.26 -2.29 -6.93
C LEU A 120 4.88 -3.12 -5.80
N ALA A 121 5.86 -2.57 -5.07
CA ALA A 121 6.45 -3.23 -3.91
C ALA A 121 5.38 -3.51 -2.84
N ARG A 122 4.49 -2.55 -2.58
CA ARG A 122 3.38 -2.72 -1.63
C ARG A 122 2.36 -3.73 -2.11
N LEU A 123 2.00 -3.70 -3.39
CA LEU A 123 1.01 -4.60 -3.98
C LEU A 123 1.38 -6.09 -3.82
N ALA A 124 2.67 -6.41 -3.77
CA ALA A 124 3.17 -7.76 -3.52
C ALA A 124 2.85 -8.29 -2.10
N VAL A 125 2.65 -7.40 -1.12
CA VAL A 125 2.39 -7.74 0.28
C VAL A 125 0.95 -7.39 0.69
N HIS A 126 0.40 -6.34 0.09
CA HIS A 126 -0.92 -5.79 0.33
C HIS A 126 -1.69 -5.75 -1.00
N PRO A 127 -2.40 -6.85 -1.36
CA PRO A 127 -3.22 -6.89 -2.56
C PRO A 127 -4.27 -5.78 -2.57
N GLU A 128 -4.53 -5.20 -3.74
CA GLU A 128 -5.64 -4.25 -3.89
C GLU A 128 -6.99 -4.99 -3.83
N PRO A 129 -8.09 -4.32 -3.49
CA PRO A 129 -9.41 -4.95 -3.54
C PRO A 129 -9.70 -5.45 -4.96
N LEU A 130 -10.24 -6.66 -5.08
CA LEU A 130 -10.59 -7.23 -6.37
C LEU A 130 -12.00 -6.79 -6.77
N SER A 131 -12.06 -5.87 -7.73
CA SER A 131 -13.28 -5.48 -8.45
C SER A 131 -12.90 -4.99 -9.84
N VAL A 132 -13.87 -4.91 -10.75
CA VAL A 132 -13.64 -4.32 -12.08
C VAL A 132 -13.15 -2.87 -11.96
N ASP A 133 -13.73 -2.09 -11.05
CA ASP A 133 -13.35 -0.69 -10.86
C ASP A 133 -11.93 -0.54 -10.32
N GLU A 134 -11.52 -1.40 -9.38
CA GLU A 134 -10.17 -1.38 -8.84
C GLU A 134 -9.13 -1.87 -9.87
N LEU A 135 -9.42 -2.89 -10.67
CA LEU A 135 -8.56 -3.29 -11.80
C LEU A 135 -8.32 -2.10 -12.76
N LEU A 136 -9.38 -1.38 -13.11
CA LEU A 136 -9.30 -0.19 -13.96
C LEU A 136 -8.56 0.97 -13.26
N ARG A 137 -8.72 1.13 -11.95
CA ARG A 137 -8.01 2.13 -11.15
C ARG A 137 -6.51 1.86 -11.14
N VAL A 138 -6.09 0.62 -10.90
CA VAL A 138 -4.68 0.21 -10.94
C VAL A 138 -4.09 0.47 -12.32
N ARG A 139 -4.80 0.11 -13.39
CA ARG A 139 -4.39 0.40 -14.77
C ARG A 139 -4.14 1.90 -14.99
N ARG A 140 -5.12 2.75 -14.66
CA ARG A 140 -5.00 4.22 -14.80
C ARG A 140 -3.83 4.79 -14.00
N ARG A 141 -3.64 4.31 -12.77
CA ARG A 141 -2.56 4.74 -11.88
C ARG A 141 -1.18 4.39 -12.44
N LEU A 142 -0.99 3.15 -12.89
CA LEU A 142 0.27 2.73 -13.53
C LEU A 142 0.53 3.50 -14.84
N GLN A 143 -0.51 3.79 -15.62
CA GLN A 143 -0.40 4.61 -16.82
C GLN A 143 0.04 6.04 -16.50
N ALA A 144 -0.54 6.67 -15.47
CA ALA A 144 -0.19 8.02 -15.05
C ALA A 144 1.28 8.14 -14.61
N TRP A 145 1.84 7.06 -14.04
CA TRP A 145 3.25 7.00 -13.68
C TRP A 145 4.18 6.54 -14.81
N GLY A 146 3.66 6.30 -16.02
CA GLY A 146 4.46 5.78 -17.14
C GLY A 146 4.99 4.35 -16.90
N ALA A 147 4.39 3.62 -15.96
CA ALA A 147 4.81 2.28 -15.56
C ALA A 147 3.97 1.17 -16.21
N LEU A 148 2.96 1.51 -17.01
CA LEU A 148 2.11 0.55 -17.70
C LEU A 148 2.67 0.21 -19.09
N THR A 149 3.34 -0.94 -19.21
CA THR A 149 3.78 -1.47 -20.52
C THR A 149 2.60 -1.97 -21.35
N GLU A 150 2.79 -2.17 -22.65
CA GLU A 150 1.72 -2.64 -23.54
C GLU A 150 1.29 -4.07 -23.20
N GLU A 151 2.22 -4.93 -22.80
CA GLU A 151 1.95 -6.31 -22.37
C GLU A 151 1.12 -6.32 -21.08
N LEU A 152 1.54 -5.54 -20.07
CA LEU A 152 0.79 -5.43 -18.81
C LEU A 152 -0.58 -4.79 -19.03
N ARG A 153 -0.69 -3.83 -19.96
CA ARG A 153 -1.98 -3.26 -20.37
C ARG A 153 -2.89 -4.33 -20.95
N GLY A 154 -2.38 -5.13 -21.90
CA GLY A 154 -3.13 -6.22 -22.51
C GLY A 154 -3.64 -7.22 -21.47
N CYS A 155 -2.79 -7.59 -20.51
CA CYS A 155 -3.18 -8.47 -19.43
C CYS A 155 -4.24 -7.89 -18.49
N LEU A 156 -4.11 -6.63 -18.09
CA LEU A 156 -5.12 -5.95 -17.27
C LEU A 156 -6.46 -5.79 -18.00
N ASP A 157 -6.43 -5.43 -19.29
CA ASP A 157 -7.64 -5.30 -20.10
C ASP A 157 -8.34 -6.66 -20.27
N PHE A 158 -7.57 -7.73 -20.49
CA PHE A 158 -8.10 -9.09 -20.55
C PHE A 158 -8.63 -9.57 -19.20
N ALA A 159 -7.94 -9.27 -18.10
CA ALA A 159 -8.38 -9.57 -16.74
C ALA A 159 -9.73 -8.90 -16.43
N VAL A 160 -9.88 -7.62 -16.77
CA VAL A 160 -11.13 -6.87 -16.61
C VAL A 160 -12.27 -7.53 -17.38
N GLN A 161 -12.05 -7.84 -18.67
CA GLN A 161 -13.06 -8.47 -19.50
C GLN A 161 -13.50 -9.82 -18.93
N LYS A 162 -12.55 -10.71 -18.64
CA LYS A 162 -12.85 -12.06 -18.18
C LYS A 162 -13.44 -12.09 -16.77
N PHE A 163 -12.97 -11.23 -15.88
CA PHE A 163 -13.50 -11.14 -14.53
C PHE A 163 -14.93 -10.62 -14.50
N ALA A 164 -15.29 -9.67 -15.38
CA ALA A 164 -16.66 -9.19 -15.52
C ALA A 164 -17.64 -10.28 -15.99
N GLU A 165 -17.16 -11.29 -16.71
CA GLU A 165 -17.93 -12.47 -17.15
C GLU A 165 -18.09 -13.53 -16.05
N GLU A 166 -17.38 -13.39 -14.91
CA GLU A 166 -17.47 -14.34 -13.80
C GLU A 166 -18.79 -14.19 -13.04
N PRO A 167 -19.37 -15.30 -12.53
CA PRO A 167 -20.48 -15.22 -11.59
C PRO A 167 -20.12 -14.41 -10.34
N LEU A 168 -21.09 -13.71 -9.74
CA LEU A 168 -20.88 -12.93 -8.51
C LEU A 168 -20.26 -13.74 -7.37
N CYS A 169 -20.65 -15.01 -7.21
CA CYS A 169 -20.07 -15.88 -6.18
C CYS A 169 -18.56 -16.15 -6.35
N VAL A 170 -18.05 -16.01 -7.57
CA VAL A 170 -16.61 -16.02 -7.85
C VAL A 170 -16.02 -14.65 -7.57
N GLN A 171 -16.66 -13.58 -8.05
CA GLN A 171 -16.16 -12.21 -7.88
C GLN A 171 -16.03 -11.81 -6.41
N ASP A 172 -17.00 -12.19 -5.57
CA ASP A 172 -17.07 -11.81 -4.15
C ASP A 172 -16.05 -12.55 -3.27
N ASP A 173 -15.46 -13.65 -3.75
CA ASP A 173 -14.53 -14.49 -2.99
C ASP A 173 -13.39 -15.03 -3.87
N ALA A 174 -12.53 -14.14 -4.36
CA ALA A 174 -11.42 -14.51 -5.22
C ALA A 174 -10.11 -13.79 -4.88
N ARG A 175 -8.99 -14.43 -5.20
CA ARG A 175 -7.68 -13.80 -5.33
C ARG A 175 -7.26 -13.86 -6.79
N MET A 176 -6.82 -12.73 -7.31
CA MET A 176 -6.32 -12.63 -8.67
C MET A 176 -4.86 -12.20 -8.66
N VAL A 177 -4.06 -12.87 -9.48
CA VAL A 177 -2.70 -12.43 -9.82
C VAL A 177 -2.64 -12.18 -11.32
N VAL A 178 -2.24 -10.97 -11.71
CA VAL A 178 -1.91 -10.61 -13.10
C VAL A 178 -0.40 -10.57 -13.21
N ASP A 179 0.20 -11.57 -13.82
CA ASP A 179 1.65 -11.74 -13.97
C ASP A 179 2.05 -11.64 -15.43
N CYS A 180 2.46 -10.45 -15.85
CA CYS A 180 2.88 -10.18 -17.23
C CYS A 180 4.07 -9.23 -17.27
N ALA A 181 4.92 -9.38 -18.29
CA ALA A 181 6.15 -8.59 -18.45
C ALA A 181 7.07 -8.60 -17.22
N GLY A 182 7.12 -9.73 -16.50
CA GLY A 182 7.91 -9.89 -15.27
C GLY A 182 7.40 -9.07 -14.09
N ARG A 183 6.14 -8.64 -14.12
CA ARG A 183 5.48 -7.90 -13.05
C ARG A 183 4.20 -8.62 -12.63
N ALA A 184 4.09 -8.85 -11.32
CA ALA A 184 2.90 -9.44 -10.72
C ALA A 184 2.09 -8.37 -9.98
N LEU A 185 0.81 -8.26 -10.30
CA LEU A 185 -0.18 -7.45 -9.61
C LEU A 185 -1.15 -8.36 -8.86
N SER A 186 -1.32 -8.14 -7.56
CA SER A 186 -2.16 -8.97 -6.70
C SER A 186 -3.43 -8.24 -6.28
N PHE A 187 -4.56 -8.95 -6.34
CA PHE A 187 -5.87 -8.46 -5.93
C PHE A 187 -6.60 -9.49 -5.07
N SER A 188 -7.47 -9.02 -4.17
CA SER A 188 -8.27 -9.90 -3.30
C SER A 188 -9.69 -9.39 -3.02
N ALA A 189 -10.66 -10.30 -3.03
CA ALA A 189 -12.02 -10.13 -2.55
C ALA A 189 -12.37 -11.29 -1.59
N GLY A 190 -13.19 -10.99 -0.57
CA GLY A 190 -13.62 -11.99 0.40
C GLY A 190 -12.46 -12.68 1.12
N ALA A 191 -12.56 -14.00 1.30
CA ALA A 191 -11.52 -14.84 1.90
C ALA A 191 -10.47 -15.29 0.85
N GLY A 192 -10.84 -15.24 -0.43
CA GLY A 192 -10.03 -15.71 -1.56
C GLY A 192 -10.21 -17.19 -1.86
N GLY A 193 -11.44 -17.72 -1.73
CA GLY A 193 -11.74 -19.12 -2.02
C GLY A 193 -11.44 -19.53 -3.47
N ASN A 194 -11.57 -18.61 -4.43
CA ASN A 194 -11.25 -18.85 -5.83
C ASN A 194 -9.89 -18.24 -6.20
N GLN A 195 -9.05 -18.97 -6.95
CA GLN A 195 -7.76 -18.45 -7.41
C GLN A 195 -7.79 -18.19 -8.91
N ILE A 196 -7.49 -16.97 -9.31
CA ILE A 196 -7.45 -16.51 -10.70
C ILE A 196 -6.01 -16.10 -11.03
N ASN A 197 -5.48 -16.58 -12.15
CA ASN A 197 -4.18 -16.17 -12.67
C ASN A 197 -4.36 -15.68 -14.10
N VAL A 198 -3.83 -14.50 -14.39
CA VAL A 198 -3.77 -13.91 -15.74
C VAL A 198 -2.31 -13.76 -16.09
N TYR A 199 -1.87 -14.33 -17.21
CA TYR A 199 -0.47 -14.33 -17.60
C TYR A 199 -0.31 -14.38 -19.12
N ASP A 200 0.79 -13.84 -19.64
CA ASP A 200 1.18 -13.99 -21.04
C ASP A 200 2.11 -15.20 -21.24
N ASP A 201 1.99 -15.86 -22.39
CA ASP A 201 2.97 -16.86 -22.83
C ASP A 201 4.10 -16.24 -23.65
N ARG A 202 5.05 -17.07 -24.09
CA ARG A 202 6.21 -16.61 -24.89
C ARG A 202 5.83 -16.01 -26.25
N ASP A 203 4.62 -16.30 -26.72
CA ASP A 203 4.08 -15.78 -27.98
C ASP A 203 3.25 -14.50 -27.75
N GLY A 204 3.20 -14.00 -26.51
CA GLY A 204 2.45 -12.81 -26.11
C GLY A 204 0.94 -13.05 -25.99
N ARG A 205 0.47 -14.30 -25.97
CA ARG A 205 -0.95 -14.59 -25.77
C ARG A 205 -1.30 -14.56 -24.30
N VAL A 206 -2.35 -13.83 -23.95
CA VAL A 206 -2.84 -13.74 -22.57
C VAL A 206 -3.77 -14.90 -22.25
N HIS A 207 -3.52 -15.55 -21.11
CA HIS A 207 -4.29 -16.66 -20.58
C HIS A 207 -5.01 -16.23 -19.30
N TYR A 208 -6.22 -16.73 -19.11
CA TYR A 208 -6.99 -16.54 -17.88
C TYR A 208 -7.33 -17.90 -17.28
N ARG A 209 -6.78 -18.20 -16.11
CA ARG A 209 -6.93 -19.49 -15.45
C ARG A 209 -7.55 -19.33 -14.08
N ILE A 210 -8.68 -19.99 -13.87
CA ILE A 210 -9.34 -20.05 -12.56
C ILE A 210 -9.25 -21.46 -11.95
N ARG A 211 -9.07 -21.50 -10.63
CA ARG A 211 -9.28 -22.67 -9.78
C ARG A 211 -10.39 -22.32 -8.80
N ALA A 212 -11.60 -22.80 -9.10
CA ALA A 212 -12.74 -22.69 -8.21
C ALA A 212 -12.66 -23.77 -7.14
N SER A 213 -12.96 -23.42 -5.88
CA SER A 213 -12.88 -24.36 -4.74
C SER A 213 -14.25 -24.90 -4.30
N GLY A 214 -15.35 -24.30 -4.77
CA GLY A 214 -16.72 -24.65 -4.38
C GLY A 214 -17.54 -25.31 -5.49
N LEU A 215 -18.39 -26.27 -5.13
CA LEU A 215 -19.35 -26.89 -6.05
C LEU A 215 -20.21 -25.84 -6.77
N TRP A 216 -20.67 -24.82 -6.02
CA TRP A 216 -21.46 -23.72 -6.56
C TRP A 216 -20.72 -22.85 -7.56
N ALA A 217 -19.42 -22.59 -7.35
CA ALA A 217 -18.62 -21.84 -8.31
C ALA A 217 -18.43 -22.64 -9.62
N HIS A 218 -18.25 -23.96 -9.54
CA HIS A 218 -18.22 -24.82 -10.72
C HIS A 218 -19.58 -24.84 -11.46
N THR A 219 -20.68 -25.02 -10.73
CA THR A 219 -22.02 -25.05 -11.31
C THR A 219 -22.40 -23.72 -11.94
N ALA A 220 -22.17 -22.60 -11.26
CA ALA A 220 -22.48 -21.26 -11.78
C ALA A 220 -21.70 -20.96 -13.06
N ARG A 221 -20.41 -21.33 -13.12
CA ARG A 221 -19.61 -21.18 -14.34
C ARG A 221 -20.12 -22.04 -15.49
N PHE A 222 -20.48 -23.30 -15.22
CA PHE A 222 -21.05 -24.19 -16.25
C PHE A 222 -22.36 -23.62 -16.82
N LEU A 223 -23.25 -23.11 -15.96
CA LEU A 223 -24.51 -22.49 -16.37
C LEU A 223 -24.31 -21.19 -17.16
N ASN A 224 -23.27 -20.42 -16.85
CA ASN A 224 -22.89 -19.22 -17.62
C ASN A 224 -22.16 -19.53 -18.94
N GLY A 225 -22.00 -20.81 -19.32
CA GLY A 225 -21.29 -21.19 -20.55
C GLY A 225 -19.77 -21.02 -20.47
N ASN A 226 -19.23 -20.71 -19.27
CA ASN A 226 -17.80 -20.65 -19.04
C ASN A 226 -17.26 -22.09 -18.97
N GLN A 227 -16.77 -22.60 -20.10
CA GLN A 227 -16.20 -23.95 -20.15
C GLN A 227 -15.08 -24.11 -19.11
N PRO A 228 -15.00 -25.27 -18.43
CA PRO A 228 -13.84 -25.57 -17.61
C PRO A 228 -12.61 -25.64 -18.51
N HIS A 229 -11.62 -24.77 -18.27
CA HIS A 229 -10.28 -25.03 -18.79
C HIS A 229 -9.80 -26.31 -18.12
N HIS A 230 -9.88 -27.43 -18.85
CA HIS A 230 -9.45 -28.73 -18.38
C HIS A 230 -8.05 -28.59 -17.78
N ALA A 231 -7.95 -28.80 -16.47
CA ALA A 231 -6.69 -29.19 -15.87
C ALA A 231 -6.38 -30.59 -16.40
N LEU A 232 -5.68 -30.67 -17.53
CA LEU A 232 -4.93 -31.87 -17.87
C LEU A 232 -3.74 -31.94 -16.89
N ASN A 233 -4.04 -32.44 -15.70
CA ASN A 233 -3.04 -33.07 -14.84
C ASN A 233 -2.64 -34.38 -15.52
N VAL A 234 -1.65 -34.29 -16.41
CA VAL A 234 -0.73 -35.41 -16.63
C VAL A 234 0.57 -34.97 -15.98
N GLY A 235 0.72 -35.30 -14.70
CA GLY A 235 2.03 -35.18 -14.07
C GLY A 235 3.00 -36.17 -14.74
N PRO A 236 4.30 -35.85 -14.87
CA PRO A 236 5.28 -36.89 -14.92
C PRO A 236 5.46 -37.43 -13.49
N ARG A 237 5.18 -38.72 -13.32
CA ARG A 237 6.02 -39.53 -12.43
C ARG A 237 7.44 -39.43 -12.97
N TRP A 238 8.36 -38.95 -12.14
CA TRP A 238 9.73 -39.42 -11.86
C TRP A 238 10.47 -38.27 -11.18
#